data_AF-A0A8T0EKB9-F1
#
_entry.id   AF-A0A8T0EKB9-F1
#
_cell.length_a   1.000
_cell.length_b   1.000
_cell.length_c   1.000
_cell.angle_alpha   90.00
_cell.angle_beta   90.00
_cell.angle_gamma   90.00
#
_symmetry.space_group_name_H-M   'P 1'
#
loop_
_entity.id
_entity.type
_entity.pdbx_description
1 polymer ?
#
loop_
_entity_poly.entity_id
_entity_poly.type
_entity_poly.pdbx_seq_one_letter_code
_entity_poly.pdbx_strand_id
1 'polypeptide(L)' 'MIKNEVQSKTGLLFDEFEPVKYRSQLVNGTNYFIKVRHAPTQHLHLRVHKSFSGDVTLAAFQLDKKLDDELEYFQ' A
#
# COMPACT_ATOMS: atom_id res chain seq x y z
N MET A 1 7.37 4.44 -9.46
CA MET A 1 6.42 4.94 -8.45
C MET A 1 5.49 3.79 -8.05
N ILE A 2 5.14 3.67 -6.76
CA ILE A 2 4.40 2.50 -6.23
C ILE A 2 3.05 2.28 -6.94
N LYS A 3 2.31 3.36 -7.26
CA LYS A 3 1.06 3.29 -8.03
C LYS A 3 1.23 2.47 -9.33
N ASN A 4 2.18 2.87 -10.17
CA ASN A 4 2.42 2.24 -11.47
C ASN A 4 2.82 0.76 -11.32
N GLU A 5 3.62 0.44 -10.30
CA GLU A 5 4.04 -0.93 -10.04
C GLU A 5 2.85 -1.85 -9.72
N VAL A 6 1.93 -1.40 -8.86
CA VAL A 6 0.71 -2.16 -8.52
C VAL A 6 -0.17 -2.32 -9.76
N GLN A 7 -0.37 -1.27 -10.57
CA GLN A 7 -1.14 -1.36 -11.81
C GLN A 7 -0.53 -2.37 -12.79
N SER A 8 0.79 -2.35 -12.99
CA SER A 8 1.47 -3.31 -13.85
C SER A 8 1.35 -4.75 -13.35
N LYS A 9 1.37 -4.99 -12.03
CA LYS A 9 1.23 -6.34 -11.44
C LYS A 9 -0.19 -6.89 -11.46
N THR A 10 -1.21 -6.02 -11.53
CA THR A 10 -2.63 -6.40 -11.37
C THR A 10 -3.47 -6.24 -12.63
N GLY A 11 -3.02 -5.40 -13.58
CA GLY A 11 -3.80 -4.99 -14.74
C GLY A 11 -4.92 -3.99 -14.42
N LEU A 12 -5.05 -3.56 -13.15
CA LEU A 12 -6.07 -2.60 -12.74
C LEU A 12 -5.68 -1.17 -13.10
N LEU A 13 -6.68 -0.37 -13.45
CA LEU A 13 -6.57 1.08 -13.57
C LEU A 13 -7.16 1.74 -12.32
N PHE A 14 -6.48 2.78 -11.84
CA PHE A 14 -6.86 3.48 -10.62
C PHE A 14 -7.22 4.94 -10.93
N ASP A 15 -8.48 5.30 -10.63
CA ASP A 15 -9.01 6.65 -10.80
C ASP A 15 -8.31 7.65 -9.87
N GLU A 16 -8.08 7.22 -8.63
CA GLU A 16 -7.32 7.94 -7.61
C GLU A 16 -6.27 7.00 -6.99
N PHE A 17 -5.37 7.54 -6.18
CA PHE A 17 -4.42 6.72 -5.43
C PHE A 17 -4.07 7.44 -4.13
N GLU A 18 -5.08 7.61 -3.28
CA GLU A 18 -5.01 8.46 -2.10
C GLU A 18 -4.77 7.61 -0.83
N PRO A 19 -3.69 7.84 -0.07
CA PRO A 19 -3.48 7.18 1.20
C PRO A 19 -4.46 7.75 2.24
N VAL A 20 -5.30 6.89 2.81
CA VAL A 20 -6.33 7.29 3.80
C VAL A 20 -5.97 6.89 5.23
N LYS A 21 -5.10 5.89 5.40
CA LYS A 21 -4.62 5.43 6.71
C LYS A 21 -3.27 4.76 6.55
N TYR A 22 -2.40 4.90 7.54
CA TYR A 22 -1.15 4.14 7.58
C TYR A 22 -0.81 3.67 8.99
N ARG A 23 0.02 2.64 9.07
CA ARG A 23 0.72 2.18 10.27
C ARG A 23 2.17 1.88 9.90
N SER A 24 3.09 1.98 10.85
CA SER A 24 4.51 1.74 10.62
C SER A 24 5.05 0.67 11.57
N GLN A 25 6.06 -0.07 11.11
CA GLN A 25 6.80 -1.06 11.89
C GLN A 25 8.30 -0.85 11.66
N LEU A 26 9.06 -0.65 12.74
CA LEU A 26 10.51 -0.53 12.69
C LEU A 26 11.15 -1.91 12.44
N VAL A 27 12.08 -1.97 11.50
CA VAL A 27 12.86 -3.16 11.13
C VAL A 27 14.28 -2.71 10.76
N ASN A 28 15.00 -3.42 9.89
CA ASN A 28 16.22 -2.90 9.24
C ASN A 28 15.87 -1.84 8.16
N GLY A 29 15.18 -0.79 8.62
CA GLY A 29 14.41 0.14 7.81
C GLY A 29 13.05 0.38 8.47
N THR A 30 12.03 0.71 7.70
CA THR A 30 10.66 0.86 8.19
C THR A 30 9.69 0.24 7.19
N ASN A 31 8.86 -0.68 7.65
CA ASN A 31 7.69 -1.11 6.89
C ASN A 31 6.55 -0.13 7.13
N TYR A 32 5.93 0.34 6.06
CA TYR A 32 4.69 1.09 6.08
C TYR A 32 3.57 0.20 5.55
N PHE A 33 2.54 0.01 6.36
CA PHE A 33 1.26 -0.54 5.95
C PHE A 33 0.37 0.64 5.62
N ILE A 34 -0.15 0.72 4.39
CA ILE A 34 -0.86 1.90 3.89
C ILE A 34 -2.17 1.43 3.28
N LYS A 35 -3.31 1.92 3.79
CA LYS A 35 -4.59 1.81 3.11
C LYS A 35 -4.69 2.93 2.09
N VAL A 36 -4.91 2.56 0.83
CA VAL A 36 -5.05 3.48 -0.29
C VAL A 36 -6.44 3.33 -0.88
N ARG A 37 -7.16 4.43 -1.02
CA ARG A 37 -8.39 4.49 -1.82
C ARG A 37 -8.00 4.66 -3.28
N HIS A 38 -8.57 3.83 -4.15
CA HIS A 38 -8.30 3.88 -5.60
C HIS A 38 -9.57 4.04 -6.47
N ALA A 39 -10.74 3.96 -5.84
CA ALA A 39 -12.05 4.35 -6.35
C ALA A 39 -12.99 4.63 -5.16
N PRO A 40 -14.19 5.24 -5.34
CA PRO A 40 -15.02 5.76 -4.24
C PRO A 40 -15.27 4.79 -3.08
N THR A 41 -15.41 3.49 -3.35
CA THR A 41 -15.64 2.46 -2.32
C THR A 41 -14.56 1.36 -2.33
N GLN A 42 -13.52 1.50 -3.15
CA GLN A 42 -12.50 0.47 -3.33
C GLN A 42 -11.17 0.92 -2.76
N HIS A 43 -10.60 0.04 -1.94
CA HIS A 43 -9.32 0.25 -1.30
C HIS A 43 -8.40 -0.93 -1.59
N LEU A 44 -7.12 -0.67 -1.42
CA LEU A 44 -6.09 -1.69 -1.34
C LEU A 44 -5.20 -1.40 -0.14
N HIS A 45 -4.56 -2.42 0.39
CA HIS A 45 -3.53 -2.26 1.39
C HIS A 45 -2.16 -2.48 0.74
N LEU A 46 -1.22 -1.58 1.00
CA LEU A 46 0.17 -1.70 0.58
C LEU A 46 1.04 -2.02 1.78
N ARG A 47 2.07 -2.83 1.56
CA ARG A 47 3.23 -2.92 2.42
C ARG A 47 4.41 -2.37 1.64
N VAL A 48 4.94 -1.24 2.09
CA VAL A 48 6.08 -0.55 1.48
C VAL A 48 7.25 -0.59 2.46
N HIS A 49 8.42 -1.00 2.00
CA HIS A 49 9.64 -0.95 2.80
C HIS A 49 10.44 0.29 2.45
N LYS A 50 10.84 1.06 3.47
CA LYS A 50 11.80 2.16 3.35
C LYS A 50 13.10 1.76 4.03
N SER A 51 14.19 1.65 3.27
CA SER A 51 15.52 1.40 3.86
C SER A 51 16.02 2.62 4.64
N PHE A 52 17.07 2.43 5.45
CA PHE A 52 17.74 3.55 6.11
C PHE A 52 18.44 4.50 5.13
N SER A 53 18.83 4.03 3.94
CA SER A 53 19.36 4.87 2.85
C SER A 53 18.27 5.67 2.14
N GLY A 54 17.00 5.42 2.43
CA GLY A 54 15.86 6.15 1.86
C GLY A 54 15.22 5.49 0.64
N ASP A 55 15.72 4.33 0.20
CA ASP A 55 15.13 3.55 -0.89
C ASP A 55 13.74 3.04 -0.49
N VAL A 56 12.78 3.15 -1.41
CA VAL A 56 11.38 2.78 -1.18
C VAL A 56 10.99 1.67 -2.14
N THR A 57 10.54 0.53 -1.62
CA THR A 57 10.14 -0.63 -2.42
C THR A 57 8.77 -1.15 -2.01
N LEU A 58 7.96 -1.58 -2.99
CA LEU A 58 6.74 -2.32 -2.74
C LEU A 58 7.10 -3.74 -2.29
N ALA A 59 6.77 -4.11 -1.06
CA ALA A 59 7.00 -5.45 -0.54
C ALA A 59 5.82 -6.38 -0.84
N ALA A 60 4.60 -5.91 -0.59
CA ALA A 60 3.37 -6.67 -0.80
C ALA A 60 2.16 -5.75 -0.98
N PHE A 61 1.05 -6.28 -1.47
CA PHE A 61 -0.23 -5.59 -1.52
C PHE A 61 -1.41 -6.57 -1.38
N GLN A 62 -2.55 -6.07 -0.90
CA GLN A 62 -3.83 -6.78 -0.87
C GLN A 62 -4.87 -5.94 -1.60
N LEU A 63 -5.61 -6.56 -2.53
CA LEU A 63 -6.72 -5.94 -3.25
C LEU A 63 -8.05 -6.16 -2.53
N ASP A 64 -9.12 -5.63 -3.13
CA ASP A 64 -10.52 -5.84 -2.71
C ASP A 64 -10.79 -5.47 -1.25
N LYS A 65 -10.13 -4.41 -0.76
CA LYS A 65 -10.35 -3.85 0.57
C LYS A 65 -11.40 -2.75 0.56
N LYS A 66 -11.94 -2.49 1.74
CA LYS A 66 -12.97 -1.46 2.02
C LYS A 66 -12.46 -0.47 3.06
N LEU A 67 -13.22 0.61 3.22
CA LEU A 67 -12.90 1.67 4.20
C LEU A 67 -12.82 1.12 5.64
N ASP A 68 -13.69 0.17 5.98
CA ASP A 68 -13.81 -0.37 7.35
C ASP A 68 -12.86 -1.53 7.65
N ASP A 69 -12.22 -2.13 6.63
CA ASP A 69 -11.28 -3.24 6.84
C ASP A 69 -10.11 -2.80 7.72
N GLU A 70 -9.72 -3.59 8.72
CA GLU A 70 -8.58 -3.20 9.53
C GLU A 70 -7.26 -3.25 8.73
N LEU A 71 -6.41 -2.24 8.92
CA LEU A 71 -5.08 -2.20 8.35
C LEU A 71 -4.11 -2.97 9.25
N GLU A 72 -4.10 -4.29 9.12
CA GLU A 72 -3.25 -5.20 9.89
C GLU A 72 -1.90 -5.45 9.23
N TYR A 73 -1.01 -6.14 9.96
CA TYR A 73 0.21 -6.69 9.37
C TYR A 73 -0.14 -7.77 8.34
N PHE A 74 0.55 -7.77 7.21
CA PHE A 74 0.51 -8.85 6.22
C PHE A 74 1.87 -9.01 5.54
N GLN A 75 2.09 -10.19 4.95
CA GLN A 75 3.31 -10.55 4.25
C GLN A 75 3.07 -10.76 2.76
#